data_AF-T1BQJ3-F1
#
_entry.id   AF-T1BQJ3-F1
#
_cell.length_a   1.000
_cell.length_b   1.000
_cell.length_c   1.000
_cell.angle_alpha   90.00
_cell.angle_beta   90.00
_cell.angle_gamma   90.00
#
_symmetry.space_group_name_H-M   'P 1'
#
loop_
_entity.id
_entity.type
_entity.pdbx_description
1 polymer ?
#
loop_
_entity_poly.entity_id
_entity_poly.type
_entity_poly.pdbx_seq_one_letter_code
_entity_poly.pdbx_strand_id
1 'polypeptide(L)'
;NVVVPSLVVDEKGRKMSKSRGNVVDPWELLAKTGADSLRWWFYTTVTVGQEYRISAQRVAETATKFLNVLWNTQSFLVTYANLADWDPGRESPAVASLHVLDRWILARLAETVAEVRLSLDRYDAHSACRAIQELVDDTST
;
A
#
# COMPACT_ATOMS: atom_id res chain seq x y z
N ASN A 1 -8.74 1.93 -22.91
CA ASN A 1 -7.47 2.44 -22.36
C ASN A 1 -6.43 1.33 -22.38
N VAL A 2 -5.15 1.66 -22.60
CA VAL A 2 -4.02 0.71 -22.60
C VAL A 2 -2.93 1.29 -21.71
N VAL A 3 -2.37 0.49 -20.82
CA VAL A 3 -1.24 0.85 -19.96
C VAL A 3 -0.03 0.04 -20.40
N VAL A 4 1.07 0.72 -20.70
CA VAL A 4 2.34 0.08 -21.07
C VAL A 4 3.29 0.20 -19.88
N PRO A 5 3.55 -0.89 -19.14
CA PRO A 5 4.45 -0.85 -17.99
C PRO A 5 5.91 -0.74 -18.42
N SER A 6 6.72 -0.14 -17.55
CA SER A 6 8.17 -0.10 -17.71
C SER A 6 8.81 -1.48 -17.56
N LEU A 7 10.02 -1.64 -18.10
CA LEU A 7 10.77 -2.88 -17.99
C LEU A 7 11.22 -3.14 -16.54
N VAL A 8 11.14 -4.39 -16.12
CA VAL A 8 11.78 -4.86 -14.87
C VAL A 8 13.22 -5.26 -15.18
N VAL A 9 14.14 -4.69 -14.41
CA VAL A 9 15.59 -4.84 -14.55
C VAL A 9 16.19 -5.31 -13.24
N ASP A 10 17.43 -5.82 -13.29
CA ASP A 10 18.14 -6.22 -12.07
C ASP A 10 18.37 -5.02 -11.14
N GLU A 11 18.83 -5.30 -9.92
CA GLU A 11 19.10 -4.28 -8.90
C GLU A 11 20.06 -3.17 -9.36
N LYS A 12 20.93 -3.45 -10.34
CA LYS A 12 21.91 -2.52 -10.90
C LYS A 12 21.39 -1.79 -12.16
N GLY A 13 20.13 -2.00 -12.53
CA GLY A 13 19.52 -1.39 -13.72
C GLY A 13 19.87 -2.08 -15.04
N ARG A 14 20.37 -3.32 -15.00
CA ARG A 14 20.72 -4.07 -16.21
C ARG A 14 19.57 -4.99 -16.59
N LYS A 15 19.27 -5.05 -17.89
CA LYS A 15 18.32 -6.03 -18.44
C LYS A 15 18.65 -7.44 -17.94
N MET A 16 17.64 -8.11 -17.39
CA MET A 16 17.76 -9.49 -16.89
C MET A 16 17.90 -10.47 -18.06
N SER A 17 18.82 -11.43 -17.93
CA SER A 17 18.99 -12.51 -18.91
C SER A 17 19.71 -13.70 -18.31
N LYS A 18 19.37 -14.91 -18.77
CA LYS A 18 20.01 -16.15 -18.31
C LYS A 18 21.52 -16.14 -18.53
N SER A 19 21.98 -15.66 -19.69
CA SER A 19 23.41 -15.58 -20.01
C SER A 19 24.21 -14.63 -19.12
N ARG A 20 23.58 -13.61 -18.55
CA ARG A 20 24.21 -12.68 -17.58
C ARG A 20 24.11 -13.14 -16.13
N GLY A 21 23.41 -14.24 -15.86
CA GLY A 21 23.22 -14.76 -14.50
C GLY A 21 22.51 -13.80 -13.54
N ASN A 22 21.80 -12.80 -14.04
CA ASN A 22 21.15 -11.76 -13.24
C ASN A 22 19.62 -11.85 -13.25
N VAL A 23 19.08 -13.04 -13.56
CA VAL A 23 17.63 -13.28 -13.53
C VAL A 23 17.20 -13.40 -12.07
N VAL A 24 16.17 -12.66 -11.69
CA VAL A 24 15.49 -12.83 -10.40
C VAL A 24 14.37 -13.84 -10.60
N ASP A 25 14.34 -14.90 -9.80
CA ASP A 25 13.23 -15.86 -9.80
C ASP A 25 12.02 -15.24 -9.09
N PRO A 26 10.87 -15.09 -9.78
CA PRO A 26 9.65 -14.56 -9.16
C PRO A 26 9.16 -15.37 -7.97
N TRP A 27 9.35 -16.70 -7.97
CA TRP A 27 8.87 -17.57 -6.90
C TRP A 27 9.74 -17.44 -5.65
N GLU A 28 11.05 -17.34 -5.82
CA GLU A 28 11.96 -17.07 -4.71
C GLU A 28 11.66 -15.69 -4.10
N LEU A 29 11.38 -14.70 -4.94
CA LEU A 29 11.01 -13.37 -4.48
C LEU A 29 9.69 -13.41 -3.67
N LEU A 30 8.65 -14.04 -4.21
CA LEU A 30 7.37 -14.22 -3.54
C LEU A 30 7.50 -14.96 -2.21
N ALA A 31 8.32 -16.01 -2.15
CA ALA A 31 8.57 -16.77 -0.93
C ALA A 31 9.26 -15.91 0.15
N LYS A 32 10.13 -14.97 -0.25
CA LYS A 32 10.85 -14.08 0.68
C LYS A 32 10.02 -12.89 1.14
N THR A 33 9.23 -12.29 0.26
CA THR A 33 8.59 -11.00 0.53
C THR A 33 7.09 -11.12 0.78
N GLY A 34 6.45 -12.19 0.30
CA GLY A 34 5.00 -12.29 0.20
C GLY A 34 4.45 -11.58 -1.04
N ALA A 35 3.23 -11.98 -1.44
CA ALA A 35 2.57 -11.47 -2.64
C ALA A 35 2.15 -10.01 -2.49
N ASP A 36 1.61 -9.62 -1.34
CA ASP A 36 1.12 -8.26 -1.11
C ASP A 36 2.25 -7.24 -1.10
N SER A 37 3.37 -7.58 -0.47
CA SER A 37 4.60 -6.78 -0.50
C SER A 37 5.08 -6.51 -1.94
N LEU A 38 5.09 -7.55 -2.78
CA LEU A 38 5.51 -7.43 -4.17
C LEU A 38 4.53 -6.57 -4.98
N ARG A 39 3.22 -6.77 -4.81
CA ARG A 39 2.19 -5.96 -5.48
C ARG A 39 2.28 -4.50 -5.06
N TRP A 40 2.38 -4.24 -3.76
CA TRP A 40 2.51 -2.88 -3.23
C TRP A 40 3.74 -2.19 -3.80
N TRP A 41 4.88 -2.88 -3.80
CA TRP A 41 6.12 -2.38 -4.42
C TRP A 41 5.93 -2.00 -5.89
N PHE A 42 5.25 -2.83 -6.70
CA PHE A 42 4.99 -2.49 -8.11
C PHE A 42 4.13 -1.24 -8.27
N TYR A 43 3.15 -1.03 -7.39
CA TYR A 43 2.26 0.11 -7.48
C TYR A 43 2.90 1.41 -6.95
N THR A 44 3.81 1.34 -5.98
CA THR A 44 4.37 2.53 -5.32
C THR A 44 5.77 2.95 -5.78
N THR A 45 6.50 2.09 -6.50
CA THR A 45 7.94 2.35 -6.73
C THR A 45 8.25 3.27 -7.90
N VAL A 46 7.52 3.19 -9.01
CA VAL A 46 7.88 3.96 -10.22
C VAL A 46 6.69 4.65 -10.86
N THR A 47 6.96 5.82 -11.40
CA THR A 47 6.09 6.54 -12.32
C THR A 47 6.38 6.12 -13.76
N VAL A 48 5.49 6.48 -14.67
CA VAL A 48 5.64 6.22 -16.11
C VAL A 48 7.01 6.66 -16.61
N GLY A 49 7.74 5.75 -17.29
CA GLY A 49 9.04 6.03 -17.92
C GLY A 49 10.28 5.63 -17.10
N GLN A 50 10.12 5.17 -15.85
CA GLN A 50 11.23 4.63 -15.06
C GLN A 50 11.20 3.10 -14.98
N GLU A 51 12.37 2.47 -15.07
CA GLU A 51 12.51 1.02 -14.95
C GLU A 51 12.35 0.52 -13.51
N TYR A 52 11.74 -0.65 -13.35
CA TYR A 52 11.59 -1.33 -12.07
C TYR A 52 12.89 -2.07 -11.71
N ARG A 53 13.70 -1.50 -10.80
CA ARG A 53 14.91 -2.16 -10.28
C ARG A 53 14.58 -3.10 -9.13
N ILE A 54 14.50 -4.39 -9.42
CA ILE A 54 13.97 -5.37 -8.47
C ILE A 54 15.07 -6.03 -7.65
N SER A 55 14.86 -6.09 -6.33
CA SER A 55 15.58 -6.96 -5.40
C SER A 55 14.68 -7.28 -4.21
N ALA A 56 14.91 -8.43 -3.57
CA ALA A 56 14.13 -8.83 -2.38
C ALA A 56 14.20 -7.77 -1.27
N GLN A 57 15.36 -7.13 -1.11
CA GLN A 57 15.55 -6.05 -0.15
C GLN A 57 14.65 -4.84 -0.47
N ARG A 58 14.62 -4.36 -1.72
CA ARG A 58 13.80 -3.20 -2.12
C ARG A 58 12.30 -3.45 -1.92
N VAL A 59 11.85 -4.65 -2.25
CA VAL A 59 10.46 -5.06 -2.04
C VAL A 59 10.14 -5.09 -0.55
N ALA A 60 10.99 -5.73 0.26
CA ALA A 60 10.79 -5.80 1.71
C ALA A 60 10.80 -4.42 2.38
N GLU A 61 11.72 -3.53 2.02
CA GLU A 61 11.81 -2.17 2.56
C GLU A 61 10.56 -1.34 2.27
N THR A 62 10.01 -1.46 1.05
CA THR A 62 8.81 -0.71 0.64
C THR A 62 7.57 -1.25 1.33
N ALA A 63 7.44 -2.58 1.39
CA ALA A 63 6.31 -3.24 2.02
C ALA A 63 6.28 -3.04 3.54
N THR A 64 7.45 -3.08 4.20
CA THR A 64 7.59 -2.90 5.65
C THR A 64 7.02 -1.57 6.10
N LYS A 65 7.23 -0.48 5.35
CA LYS A 65 6.75 0.86 5.74
C LYS A 65 5.23 0.93 5.83
N PHE A 66 4.53 0.30 4.88
CA PHE A 66 3.07 0.37 4.83
C PHE A 66 2.40 -0.79 5.59
N LEU A 67 2.77 -2.03 5.28
CA LEU A 67 2.09 -3.22 5.80
C LEU A 67 2.26 -3.37 7.31
N ASN A 68 3.43 -3.03 7.87
CA ASN A 68 3.62 -3.12 9.32
C ASN A 68 2.81 -2.05 10.05
N VAL A 69 2.74 -0.84 9.51
CA VAL A 69 1.92 0.23 10.09
C VAL A 69 0.45 -0.18 10.08
N LEU A 70 -0.05 -0.63 8.92
CA LEU A 70 -1.42 -1.13 8.79
C LEU A 70 -1.72 -2.28 9.77
N TRP A 71 -0.82 -3.25 9.86
CA TRP A 71 -0.96 -4.41 10.75
C TRP A 71 -0.98 -3.98 12.22
N ASN A 72 -0.11 -3.05 12.62
CA ASN A 72 -0.04 -2.55 13.98
C ASN A 72 -1.30 -1.74 14.35
N THR A 73 -1.78 -0.87 13.46
CA THR A 73 -3.03 -0.11 13.64
C THR A 73 -4.23 -1.04 13.80
N GLN A 74 -4.33 -2.07 12.96
CA GLN A 74 -5.38 -3.08 13.05
C GLN A 74 -5.27 -3.92 14.33
N SER A 75 -4.05 -4.32 14.71
CA SER A 75 -3.80 -5.07 15.95
C SER A 75 -4.18 -4.27 17.20
N PHE A 76 -3.88 -2.97 17.21
CA PHE A 76 -4.30 -2.04 18.26
C PHE A 76 -5.82 -2.02 18.37
N LEU A 77 -6.53 -1.76 17.25
CA LEU A 77 -7.99 -1.75 17.23
C LEU A 77 -8.57 -3.05 17.77
N VAL A 78 -8.14 -4.21 17.27
CA VAL A 78 -8.65 -5.52 17.70
C VAL A 78 -8.42 -5.74 19.19
N THR A 79 -7.24 -5.40 19.71
CA THR A 79 -6.91 -5.59 21.12
C THR A 79 -7.86 -4.80 22.01
N TYR A 80 -8.04 -3.51 21.75
CA TYR A 80 -8.87 -2.65 22.60
C TYR A 80 -10.37 -2.85 22.36
N ALA A 81 -10.79 -3.17 21.14
CA ALA A 81 -12.17 -3.53 20.83
C ALA A 81 -12.62 -4.76 21.63
N ASN A 82 -11.78 -5.80 21.68
CA ASN A 82 -12.06 -7.01 22.45
C ASN A 82 -12.14 -6.74 23.96
N LEU A 83 -11.30 -5.83 24.48
CA LEU A 83 -11.35 -5.44 25.90
C LEU A 83 -12.62 -4.62 26.24
N ALA A 84 -13.11 -3.84 25.28
CA ALA A 84 -14.26 -2.95 25.45
C ALA A 84 -15.61 -3.60 25.10
N ASP A 85 -15.64 -4.90 24.75
CA ASP A 85 -16.80 -5.59 24.19
C ASP A 85 -17.45 -4.77 23.05
N TRP A 86 -16.59 -4.17 22.22
CA TRP A 86 -16.98 -3.32 21.12
C TRP A 86 -17.43 -4.18 19.93
N ASP A 87 -18.59 -3.82 19.37
CA ASP A 87 -19.20 -4.52 18.25
C ASP A 87 -19.31 -3.57 17.03
N PRO A 88 -18.64 -3.89 15.90
CA PRO A 88 -18.71 -3.09 14.68
C PRO A 88 -20.11 -3.06 14.06
N GLY A 89 -21.01 -3.97 14.43
CA GLY A 89 -22.39 -4.03 13.96
C GLY A 89 -23.37 -3.13 14.73
N ARG A 90 -22.96 -2.54 15.87
CA ARG A 90 -23.80 -1.60 16.62
C ARG A 90 -23.97 -0.28 15.85
N GLU A 91 -25.13 0.34 16.05
CA GLU A 91 -25.42 1.64 15.46
C GLU A 91 -24.40 2.67 15.93
N SER A 92 -23.76 3.34 14.97
CA SER A 92 -22.81 4.42 15.25
C SER A 92 -23.56 5.70 15.60
N PRO A 93 -23.04 6.50 16.56
CA PRO A 93 -23.64 7.80 16.87
C PRO A 93 -23.58 8.74 15.66
N ALA A 94 -24.46 9.74 15.66
CA ALA A 94 -24.49 10.73 14.58
C ALA A 94 -23.14 11.44 14.44
N VAL A 95 -22.70 11.70 13.20
CA VAL A 95 -21.39 12.34 12.92
C VAL A 95 -21.23 13.66 13.68
N ALA A 96 -22.31 14.43 13.84
CA ALA A 96 -22.30 15.70 14.57
C ALA A 96 -21.96 15.54 16.07
N SER A 97 -22.25 14.37 16.66
CA SER A 97 -21.97 14.06 18.07
C SER A 97 -20.58 13.44 18.30
N LEU A 98 -19.86 13.09 17.24
CA LEU A 98 -18.52 12.50 17.35
C LEU A 98 -17.48 13.52 17.84
N HIS A 99 -16.35 13.04 18.37
CA HIS A 99 -15.24 13.91 18.73
C HIS A 99 -14.65 14.59 17.47
N VAL A 100 -13.94 15.71 17.64
CA VAL A 100 -13.37 16.46 16.50
C VAL A 100 -12.40 15.60 15.67
N LEU A 101 -11.62 14.74 16.34
CA LEU A 101 -10.68 13.82 15.67
C LEU A 101 -11.41 12.72 14.89
N ASP A 102 -12.51 12.18 15.43
CA ASP A 102 -13.33 11.18 14.74
C ASP A 102 -13.97 11.76 13.47
N ARG A 103 -14.47 13.00 13.55
CA ARG A 103 -15.00 13.70 12.36
C ARG A 103 -13.90 13.98 11.34
N TRP A 104 -12.71 14.36 11.80
CA TRP A 104 -11.56 14.60 10.94
C TRP A 104 -11.14 13.32 10.21
N ILE A 105 -10.99 12.18 10.90
CA ILE A 105 -10.56 10.94 10.22
C ILE A 105 -11.63 10.44 9.23
N LEU A 106 -12.91 10.64 9.51
CA LEU A 106 -14.00 10.35 8.56
C LEU A 106 -13.94 11.25 7.31
N ALA A 107 -13.68 12.54 7.48
CA ALA A 107 -13.49 13.46 6.35
C ALA A 107 -12.25 13.08 5.54
N ARG A 108 -11.13 12.81 6.21
CA ARG A 108 -9.87 12.38 5.60
C ARG A 108 -10.04 11.07 4.82
N LEU A 109 -10.80 10.11 5.35
CA LEU A 109 -11.15 8.88 4.65
C LEU A 109 -11.97 9.15 3.38
N ALA A 110 -12.98 10.03 3.47
CA ALA A 110 -13.80 10.38 2.31
C ALA A 110 -12.97 11.05 1.19
N GLU A 111 -12.03 11.92 1.56
CA GLU A 111 -11.05 12.52 0.64
C GLU A 111 -10.19 11.44 -0.04
N THR A 112 -9.62 10.50 0.74
CA THR A 112 -8.83 9.39 0.19
C THR A 112 -9.65 8.54 -0.77
N VAL A 113 -10.91 8.22 -0.44
CA VAL A 113 -11.81 7.46 -1.33
C VAL A 113 -12.03 8.19 -2.64
N ALA A 114 -12.25 9.51 -2.61
CA ALA A 114 -12.42 10.31 -3.82
C ALA A 114 -11.16 10.33 -4.67
N GLU A 115 -9.99 10.53 -4.06
CA GLU A 115 -8.69 10.55 -4.76
C GLU A 115 -8.35 9.19 -5.38
N VAL A 116 -8.56 8.10 -4.65
CA VAL A 116 -8.35 6.74 -5.15
C VAL A 116 -9.24 6.44 -6.35
N ARG A 117 -10.54 6.76 -6.27
CA ARG A 117 -11.47 6.57 -7.39
C ARG A 117 -11.00 7.33 -8.62
N LEU A 118 -10.72 8.63 -8.48
CA LEU A 118 -10.27 9.48 -9.57
C LEU A 118 -8.95 8.98 -10.19
N SER A 119 -8.02 8.50 -9.37
CA SER A 119 -6.72 7.99 -9.83
C SER A 119 -6.89 6.68 -10.59
N LEU A 120 -7.71 5.76 -10.09
CA LEU A 120 -7.98 4.48 -10.74
C LEU A 120 -8.79 4.63 -12.03
N ASP A 121 -9.73 5.59 -12.11
CA ASP A 121 -10.44 5.93 -13.36
C ASP A 121 -9.46 6.40 -14.46
N ARG A 122 -8.32 6.98 -14.07
CA ARG A 122 -7.21 7.37 -14.96
C ARG A 122 -6.12 6.31 -15.11
N TYR A 123 -6.32 5.10 -14.57
CA TYR A 123 -5.33 4.00 -14.57
C TYR A 123 -4.02 4.35 -13.85
N ASP A 124 -4.07 5.29 -12.90
CA ASP A 124 -2.93 5.69 -12.06
C ASP A 124 -2.99 4.97 -10.71
N ALA A 125 -2.48 3.74 -10.68
CA ALA A 125 -2.39 2.96 -9.45
C ALA A 125 -1.38 3.55 -8.45
N HIS A 126 -0.39 4.31 -8.92
CA HIS A 126 0.64 4.88 -8.07
C HIS A 126 0.07 5.97 -7.17
N SER A 127 -0.65 6.93 -7.76
CA SER A 127 -1.32 7.98 -6.98
C SER A 127 -2.39 7.40 -6.04
N ALA A 128 -3.13 6.37 -6.48
CA ALA A 128 -4.09 5.67 -5.64
C ALA A 128 -3.43 5.03 -4.40
N CYS A 129 -2.34 4.26 -4.58
CA CYS A 129 -1.63 3.65 -3.48
C CYS A 129 -0.97 4.68 -2.55
N ARG A 130 -0.47 5.80 -3.09
CA ARG A 130 0.10 6.88 -2.26
C ARG A 130 -0.95 7.50 -1.34
N ALA A 131 -2.14 7.81 -1.86
CA ALA A 131 -3.24 8.36 -1.04
C ALA A 131 -3.66 7.40 0.09
N ILE A 132 -3.68 6.09 -0.18
CA ILE A 132 -3.94 5.06 0.84
C ILE A 132 -2.82 5.03 1.88
N GLN A 133 -1.56 5.10 1.46
CA GLN A 133 -0.43 5.12 2.38
C GLN A 133 -0.47 6.31 3.32
N GLU A 134 -0.74 7.51 2.79
CA GLU A 134 -0.85 8.73 3.58
C GLU A 134 -1.99 8.64 4.62
N LEU A 135 -3.14 8.05 4.28
CA LEU A 135 -4.22 7.80 5.25
C LEU A 135 -3.77 6.85 6.37
N VAL A 136 -3.03 5.79 6.03
CA VAL A 136 -2.54 4.83 7.03
C VAL A 136 -1.52 5.50 7.96
N ASP A 137 -0.62 6.32 7.42
CA ASP A 137 0.36 7.07 8.20
C ASP A 137 -0.34 8.06 9.16
N ASP A 138 -1.42 8.72 8.72
CA ASP A 138 -2.26 9.62 9.55
C ASP A 138 -2.89 8.88 10.75
N THR A 139 -3.13 7.57 10.66
CA THR A 139 -3.72 6.75 11.75
C THR A 139 -2.69 6.16 12.72
N SER A 140 -1.40 6.23 12.39
CA SER A 140 -0.32 5.62 13.17
C SER A 140 0.40 6.61 14.11
N THR A 141 0.02 7.89 14.06
CA THR A 141 0.66 8.97 14.83
C THR A 141 -0.11 9.29 16.10
#